data_AF-A0A5J4N644-F1
#
_entry.id   AF-A0A5J4N644-F1
#
_cell.length_a   1.000
_cell.length_b   1.000
_cell.length_c   1.000
_cell.angle_alpha   90.00
_cell.angle_beta   90.00
_cell.angle_gamma   90.00
#
_symmetry.space_group_name_H-M   'P 1'
#
loop_
_entity.id
_entity.type
_entity.pdbx_description
1 polymer ?
#
loop_
_entity_poly.entity_id
_entity_poly.type
_entity_poly.pdbx_seq_one_letter_code
_entity_poly.pdbx_strand_id
1 'polypeptide(L)'
;PVVFNSGLVCFAFLALLYGPVLRETESHVGCIDPECSPLRLAVTAYSYARLICSRVYGRSPGCTIHVLDCVSGRTCSTQEFLISVDDSGQPSESWELLDQLPSCAGLRVHGRDVTFCYIPGHLFHALFELCKNAMRAVVERWAGESDLPELQMIICLAPEDLTIKLCDRGGGMTRHIADQAFRYTFTTAAHLAPSVDASCSPNGTICETPQSGRPELGTDPENATYSPLAGRGHGLPLSRLYTRYLNGDLRLLSVDGYGTTAFIYLKRLPEAANELLPIFSRTSRAIYEHQEGDCDWITGSGFHRSAHFVYPSH
;
A
#
# COMPACT_ATOMS: atom_id res chain seq x y z
N PRO A 1 26.39 26.44 22.65
CA PRO A 1 24.92 26.29 22.68
C PRO A 1 24.39 26.07 21.25
N VAL A 2 24.49 24.82 20.79
CA VAL A 2 23.99 24.39 19.49
C VAL A 2 22.50 24.13 19.65
N VAL A 3 21.68 24.99 19.05
CA VAL A 3 20.22 24.82 18.99
C VAL A 3 19.95 23.70 18.00
N PHE A 4 19.68 22.50 18.51
CA PHE A 4 19.21 21.38 17.69
C PHE A 4 17.80 21.69 17.18
N ASN A 5 17.67 21.71 15.86
CA ASN A 5 16.43 21.99 15.14
C ASN A 5 15.56 20.72 15.11
N SER A 6 14.92 20.41 16.24
CA SER A 6 14.09 19.21 16.48
C SER A 6 12.71 19.25 15.80
N GLY A 7 12.38 20.31 15.06
CA GLY A 7 11.08 20.47 14.39
C GLY A 7 10.91 19.64 13.10
N LEU A 8 11.96 19.46 12.30
CA LEU A 8 11.86 18.72 11.02
C LEU A 8 11.67 17.21 11.22
N VAL A 9 12.27 16.64 12.26
CA VAL A 9 12.24 15.19 12.52
C VAL A 9 10.86 14.73 13.00
N CYS A 10 10.18 15.57 13.80
CA CYS A 10 8.82 15.30 14.25
C CYS A 10 7.79 15.37 13.10
N PHE A 11 7.99 16.30 12.16
CA PHE A 11 7.13 16.44 10.98
C PHE A 11 7.22 15.23 10.04
N ALA A 12 8.41 14.66 9.84
CA ALA A 12 8.60 13.48 9.02
C ALA A 12 7.92 12.23 9.61
N PHE A 13 7.97 12.07 10.94
CA PHE A 13 7.38 10.91 11.62
C PHE A 13 5.84 10.95 11.61
N LEU A 14 5.25 12.14 11.80
CA LEU A 14 3.80 12.33 11.67
C LEU A 14 3.34 12.16 10.22
N ALA A 15 4.13 12.66 9.25
CA ALA A 15 3.85 12.52 7.83
C ALA A 15 3.87 11.07 7.34
N LEU A 16 4.70 10.22 7.94
CA LEU A 16 4.85 8.80 7.60
C LEU A 16 3.79 7.89 8.26
N LEU A 17 3.28 8.27 9.42
CA LEU A 17 2.21 7.52 10.12
C LEU A 17 0.80 8.00 9.74
N TYR A 18 0.63 9.29 9.43
CA TYR A 18 -0.67 9.94 9.21
C TYR A 18 -0.83 10.63 7.84
N GLY A 19 0.20 10.58 6.98
CA GLY A 19 0.28 11.41 5.78
C GLY A 19 0.78 12.81 6.08
N PRO A 20 1.30 13.56 5.07
CA PRO A 20 1.67 14.96 5.29
C PRO A 20 0.52 15.63 6.03
N VAL A 21 0.80 16.50 7.02
CA VAL A 21 -0.23 17.35 7.62
C VAL A 21 -0.89 18.06 6.45
N LEU A 22 -2.00 17.53 5.97
CA LEU A 22 -2.80 18.14 4.93
C LEU A 22 -3.25 19.38 5.62
N ARG A 23 -2.59 20.50 5.27
CA ARG A 23 -2.81 21.80 5.89
C ARG A 23 -4.32 21.92 6.10
N GLU A 24 -4.73 22.20 7.33
CA GLU A 24 -6.08 22.70 7.58
C GLU A 24 -6.20 23.96 6.73
N THR A 25 -6.67 23.78 5.50
CA THR A 25 -7.07 24.90 4.67
C THR A 25 -8.35 25.40 5.32
N GLU A 26 -8.59 26.71 5.27
CA GLU A 26 -9.81 27.30 5.84
C GLU A 26 -11.11 26.67 5.30
N SER A 27 -11.01 25.89 4.21
CA SER A 27 -12.10 25.13 3.59
C SER A 27 -12.45 23.79 4.25
N HIS A 28 -11.59 23.23 5.10
CA HIS A 28 -11.84 21.94 5.75
C HIS A 28 -12.79 22.07 6.95
N VAL A 29 -13.62 21.05 7.15
CA VAL A 29 -14.47 20.91 8.35
C VAL A 29 -13.87 19.82 9.23
N GLY A 30 -13.03 20.22 10.18
CA GLY A 30 -12.21 19.28 10.94
C GLY A 30 -11.26 18.51 10.01
N CYS A 31 -11.32 17.18 10.02
CA CYS A 31 -10.53 16.33 9.12
C CYS A 31 -11.23 16.03 7.78
N ILE A 32 -12.43 16.56 7.56
CA ILE A 32 -13.20 16.33 6.33
C ILE A 32 -12.91 17.46 5.34
N ASP A 33 -12.55 17.07 4.12
CA ASP A 33 -12.43 17.97 2.99
C ASP A 33 -13.68 17.82 2.10
N PRO A 34 -14.51 18.87 1.97
CA PRO A 34 -15.70 18.82 1.11
C PRO A 34 -15.35 18.67 -0.38
N GLU A 35 -14.16 19.09 -0.79
CA GLU A 35 -13.68 19.10 -2.17
C GLU A 35 -12.38 18.27 -2.31
N CYS A 36 -12.35 17.10 -1.66
CA CYS A 36 -11.19 16.22 -1.64
C CYS A 36 -10.82 15.76 -3.06
N SER A 37 -9.60 16.08 -3.50
CA SER A 37 -9.03 15.62 -4.77
C SER A 37 -8.33 14.25 -4.59
N PRO A 38 -8.89 13.14 -5.13
CA PRO A 38 -8.25 11.83 -5.09
C PRO A 38 -7.02 11.78 -5.99
N LEU A 39 -6.96 12.56 -7.08
CA LEU A 39 -5.78 12.65 -7.94
C LEU A 39 -4.60 13.26 -7.17
N ARG A 40 -4.82 14.38 -6.48
CA ARG A 40 -3.78 15.02 -5.65
C ARG A 40 -3.24 14.05 -4.60
N LEU A 41 -4.11 13.33 -3.91
CA LEU A 41 -3.71 12.35 -2.90
C LEU A 41 -2.96 11.16 -3.52
N ALA A 42 -3.38 10.67 -4.68
CA ALA A 42 -2.68 9.61 -5.41
C ALA A 42 -1.27 10.01 -5.85
N VAL A 43 -1.11 11.20 -6.45
CA VAL A 43 0.19 11.74 -6.86
C VAL A 43 1.10 11.91 -5.64
N THR A 44 0.56 12.44 -4.55
CA THR A 44 1.31 12.64 -3.30
C THR A 44 1.75 11.30 -2.71
N ALA A 45 0.84 10.33 -2.59
CA ALA A 45 1.12 8.99 -2.09
C ALA A 45 2.16 8.25 -2.93
N TYR A 46 2.03 8.29 -4.26
CA TYR A 46 3.02 7.76 -5.19
C TYR A 46 4.40 8.40 -4.97
N SER A 47 4.46 9.72 -4.87
CA SER A 47 5.73 10.45 -4.73
C SER A 47 6.48 10.08 -3.46
N TYR A 48 5.78 10.00 -2.33
CA TYR A 48 6.38 9.55 -1.07
C TYR A 48 6.78 8.07 -1.12
N ALA A 49 5.95 7.19 -1.69
CA ALA A 49 6.28 5.78 -1.83
C ALA A 49 7.51 5.58 -2.74
N ARG A 50 7.61 6.35 -3.83
CA ARG A 50 8.73 6.35 -4.76
C ARG A 50 10.02 6.77 -4.06
N LEU A 51 9.99 7.85 -3.27
CA LEU A 51 11.15 8.29 -2.50
C LEU A 51 11.68 7.17 -1.59
N ILE A 52 10.79 6.49 -0.85
CA ILE A 52 11.18 5.40 0.05
C ILE A 52 11.70 4.20 -0.75
N CYS A 53 11.01 3.83 -1.83
CA CYS A 53 11.41 2.72 -2.69
C CYS A 53 12.79 2.95 -3.32
N SER A 54 13.04 4.13 -3.90
CA SER A 54 14.34 4.51 -4.47
C SER A 54 15.45 4.52 -3.42
N ARG A 55 15.17 4.95 -2.19
CA ARG A 55 16.16 4.90 -1.10
C ARG A 55 16.52 3.47 -0.68
N VAL A 56 15.53 2.57 -0.65
CA VAL A 56 15.72 1.18 -0.20
C VAL A 56 16.34 0.31 -1.30
N TYR A 57 15.89 0.45 -2.54
CA TYR A 57 16.27 -0.43 -3.65
C TYR A 57 17.17 0.24 -4.71
N GLY A 58 17.46 1.53 -4.59
CA GLY A 58 18.23 2.30 -5.58
C GLY A 58 17.46 2.63 -6.86
N ARG A 59 16.24 2.13 -7.02
CA ARG A 59 15.36 2.34 -8.19
C ARG A 59 13.89 2.18 -7.80
N SER A 60 12.98 2.68 -8.64
CA SER A 60 11.53 2.58 -8.43
C SER A 60 10.76 2.68 -9.76
N PRO A 61 9.63 1.97 -9.91
CA PRO A 61 8.85 1.99 -11.15
C PRO A 61 8.17 3.35 -11.34
N GLY A 62 7.92 3.72 -12.60
CA GLY A 62 7.03 4.82 -12.96
C GLY A 62 5.57 4.50 -12.64
N CYS A 63 4.67 5.46 -12.85
CA CYS A 63 3.24 5.27 -12.66
C CYS A 63 2.44 6.06 -13.70
N THR A 64 1.45 5.43 -14.31
CA THR A 64 0.47 6.10 -15.16
C THR A 64 -0.89 6.14 -14.44
N ILE A 65 -1.45 7.34 -14.25
CA ILE A 65 -2.74 7.58 -13.60
C ILE A 65 -3.75 8.07 -14.64
N HIS A 66 -4.89 7.39 -14.75
CA HIS A 66 -6.02 7.83 -15.56
C HIS A 66 -7.18 8.26 -14.66
N VAL A 67 -7.72 9.46 -14.89
CA VAL A 67 -8.91 9.97 -14.19
C VAL A 67 -10.11 9.96 -15.14
N LEU A 68 -11.19 9.32 -14.71
CA LEU A 68 -12.44 9.17 -15.44
C LEU A 68 -13.57 9.83 -14.64
N ASP A 69 -14.18 10.86 -15.21
CA ASP A 69 -15.39 11.50 -14.68
C ASP A 69 -16.61 11.00 -15.45
N CYS A 70 -17.39 10.12 -14.83
CA CYS A 70 -18.63 9.58 -15.39
C CYS A 70 -19.89 10.32 -14.89
N VAL A 71 -19.74 11.39 -14.11
CA VAL A 71 -20.85 12.13 -13.49
C VAL A 71 -21.18 13.40 -14.28
N SER A 72 -20.17 14.12 -14.76
CA SER A 72 -20.37 15.44 -15.39
C SER A 72 -21.00 15.42 -16.80
N GLY A 73 -21.43 14.26 -17.31
CA GLY A 73 -22.26 14.13 -18.51
C GLY A 73 -21.66 14.65 -19.83
N ARG A 74 -20.39 15.06 -19.86
CA ARG A 74 -19.75 15.50 -21.11
C ARG A 74 -19.31 14.27 -21.89
N THR A 75 -19.84 14.13 -23.11
CA THR A 75 -19.16 13.37 -24.17
C THR A 75 -17.70 13.78 -24.16
N CYS A 76 -16.81 12.82 -23.94
CA CYS A 76 -15.37 12.97 -23.88
C CYS A 76 -14.85 13.79 -25.08
N SER A 77 -14.80 15.12 -24.94
CA SER A 77 -13.92 15.95 -25.75
C SER A 77 -12.67 16.10 -24.89
N THR A 78 -11.73 15.21 -25.19
CA THR A 78 -10.37 15.16 -24.68
C THR A 78 -9.67 16.50 -24.90
N GLN A 79 -9.83 17.43 -23.97
CA GLN A 79 -8.64 18.13 -23.50
C GLN A 79 -8.02 17.22 -22.46
N GLU A 80 -7.32 16.20 -22.96
CA GLU A 80 -6.35 15.43 -22.20
C GLU A 80 -5.32 16.43 -21.71
N PHE A 81 -5.37 16.77 -20.42
CA PHE A 81 -4.15 17.23 -19.78
C PHE A 81 -3.24 16.01 -19.74
N LEU A 82 -2.31 15.94 -20.69
CA LEU A 82 -1.20 15.00 -20.66
C LEU A 82 -0.12 15.65 -19.81
N ILE A 83 -0.16 15.35 -18.50
CA ILE A 83 0.95 15.75 -17.64
C ILE A 83 1.93 14.59 -17.68
N SER A 84 3.01 14.77 -18.45
CA SER A 84 4.17 13.89 -18.38
C SER A 84 5.22 14.58 -17.53
N VAL A 85 5.64 13.93 -16.45
CA VAL A 85 6.80 14.38 -15.68
C VAL A 85 8.04 13.74 -16.30
N ASP A 86 9.04 14.56 -16.60
CA ASP A 86 10.31 14.07 -17.16
C ASP A 86 11.10 13.23 -16.12
N ASP A 87 12.21 12.62 -16.56
CA ASP A 87 13.04 11.78 -15.68
C ASP A 87 13.66 12.56 -14.51
N SER A 88 13.69 13.90 -14.59
CA SER A 88 14.17 14.79 -13.52
C SER A 88 13.09 15.15 -12.50
N GLY A 89 11.84 14.71 -12.71
CA GLY A 89 10.72 14.99 -11.81
C GLY A 89 10.05 16.34 -12.09
N GLN A 90 10.37 17.00 -13.20
CA GLN A 90 9.77 18.29 -13.59
C GLN A 90 8.55 18.06 -14.50
N PRO A 91 7.41 18.71 -14.23
CA PRO A 91 6.22 18.57 -15.07
C PRO A 91 6.35 19.31 -16.40
N SER A 92 5.65 18.80 -17.42
CA SER A 92 5.52 19.46 -18.73
C SER A 92 4.77 20.80 -18.69
N GLU A 93 3.99 21.07 -17.64
CA GLU A 93 3.27 22.34 -17.40
C GLU A 93 3.39 22.77 -15.93
N SER A 94 3.39 24.08 -15.66
CA SER A 94 3.50 24.65 -14.32
C SER A 94 2.32 24.22 -13.45
N TRP A 95 2.54 23.26 -12.57
CA TRP A 95 1.54 22.81 -11.62
C TRP A 95 2.02 23.13 -10.21
N GLU A 96 1.40 24.15 -9.59
CA GLU A 96 1.73 24.64 -8.23
C GLU A 96 1.68 23.53 -7.15
N LEU A 97 1.03 22.37 -7.38
CA LEU A 97 1.10 21.26 -6.41
C LEU A 97 2.39 20.44 -6.45
N LEU A 98 3.18 20.47 -7.53
CA LEU A 98 4.37 19.61 -7.64
C LEU A 98 5.60 20.21 -6.96
N ASP A 99 5.58 21.52 -6.67
CA ASP A 99 6.69 22.29 -6.10
C ASP A 99 7.13 21.83 -4.69
N GLN A 100 6.34 20.99 -4.02
CA GLN A 100 6.64 20.48 -2.66
C GLN A 100 6.77 18.95 -2.59
N LEU A 101 6.66 18.25 -3.71
CA LEU A 101 6.70 16.79 -3.72
C LEU A 101 8.13 16.26 -3.88
N PRO A 102 8.47 15.14 -3.21
CA PRO A 102 9.85 14.68 -3.13
C PRO A 102 10.42 14.09 -4.43
N SER A 103 9.61 13.42 -5.26
CA SER A 103 10.00 12.92 -6.59
C SER A 103 8.78 12.43 -7.36
N CYS A 104 8.56 12.97 -8.55
CA CYS A 104 7.48 12.56 -9.46
C CYS A 104 8.00 11.93 -10.76
N ALA A 105 9.28 11.55 -10.83
CA ALA A 105 9.87 11.01 -12.05
C ALA A 105 9.11 9.77 -12.56
N GLY A 106 8.89 9.70 -13.88
CA GLY A 106 8.14 8.62 -14.53
C GLY A 106 6.65 8.60 -14.20
N LEU A 107 6.09 9.68 -13.65
CA LEU A 107 4.65 9.86 -13.45
C LEU A 107 4.01 10.42 -14.71
N ARG A 108 2.93 9.78 -15.17
CA ARG A 108 2.05 10.30 -16.22
C ARG A 108 0.63 10.39 -15.71
N VAL A 109 -0.03 11.49 -15.95
CA VAL A 109 -1.44 11.71 -15.56
C VAL A 109 -2.25 12.04 -16.81
N HIS A 110 -3.40 11.38 -16.92
CA HIS A 110 -4.38 11.57 -17.98
C HIS A 110 -5.74 11.88 -17.37
N GLY A 111 -6.45 12.85 -17.94
CA GLY A 111 -7.79 13.24 -17.49
C GLY A 111 -7.77 14.48 -16.60
N ARG A 112 -8.96 14.91 -16.19
CA ARG A 112 -9.15 16.10 -15.35
C ARG A 112 -9.32 15.68 -13.90
N ASP A 113 -8.91 16.55 -12.99
CA ASP A 113 -9.15 16.33 -11.58
C ASP A 113 -10.66 16.28 -11.28
N VAL A 114 -11.02 15.50 -10.28
CA VAL A 114 -12.37 15.32 -9.76
C VAL A 114 -12.35 15.56 -8.26
N THR A 115 -13.45 15.98 -7.67
CA THR A 115 -13.53 16.20 -6.22
C THR A 115 -14.74 15.47 -5.64
N PHE A 116 -14.63 15.10 -4.36
CA PHE A 116 -15.74 14.56 -3.57
C PHE A 116 -15.50 14.84 -2.09
N CYS A 117 -16.54 14.76 -1.26
CA CYS A 117 -16.40 14.95 0.17
C CYS A 117 -15.81 13.68 0.81
N TYR A 118 -14.65 13.80 1.47
CA TYR A 118 -14.00 12.66 2.13
C TYR A 118 -13.01 13.09 3.20
N ILE A 119 -12.46 12.13 3.94
CA ILE A 119 -11.36 12.33 4.89
C ILE A 119 -10.03 12.08 4.15
N PRO A 120 -9.26 13.13 3.80
CA PRO A 120 -8.09 12.98 2.95
C PRO A 120 -7.01 12.07 3.55
N GLY A 121 -6.81 12.10 4.88
CA GLY A 121 -5.83 11.27 5.57
C GLY A 121 -6.10 9.76 5.43
N HIS A 122 -7.38 9.35 5.43
CA HIS A 122 -7.78 7.96 5.24
C HIS A 122 -7.42 7.47 3.83
N LEU A 123 -7.75 8.28 2.83
CA LEU A 123 -7.48 7.94 1.43
C LEU A 123 -5.97 7.96 1.13
N PHE A 124 -5.24 8.96 1.65
CA PHE A 124 -3.78 9.01 1.53
C PHE A 124 -3.13 7.75 2.09
N HIS A 125 -3.49 7.33 3.31
CA HIS A 125 -2.92 6.15 3.94
C HIS A 125 -3.12 4.89 3.07
N ALA A 126 -4.34 4.68 2.58
CA ALA A 126 -4.66 3.53 1.72
C ALA A 126 -3.85 3.55 0.42
N LEU A 127 -3.78 4.69 -0.27
CA LEU A 127 -3.01 4.83 -1.51
C LEU A 127 -1.51 4.66 -1.28
N PHE A 128 -0.98 5.21 -0.19
CA PHE A 128 0.43 5.13 0.16
C PHE A 128 0.86 3.69 0.47
N GLU A 129 0.12 2.97 1.31
CA GLU A 129 0.42 1.56 1.61
C GLU A 129 0.32 0.68 0.36
N LEU A 130 -0.69 0.89 -0.50
CA LEU A 130 -0.81 0.17 -1.77
C LEU A 130 0.35 0.47 -2.72
N CYS A 131 0.75 1.74 -2.87
CA CYS A 131 1.89 2.11 -3.71
C CYS A 131 3.19 1.48 -3.22
N LYS A 132 3.47 1.51 -1.90
CA LYS A 132 4.66 0.86 -1.33
C LYS A 132 4.71 -0.64 -1.65
N ASN A 133 3.59 -1.33 -1.46
CA ASN A 133 3.50 -2.78 -1.71
C ASN A 133 3.67 -3.11 -3.19
N ALA A 134 3.03 -2.35 -4.07
CA ALA A 134 3.13 -2.51 -5.52
C ALA A 134 4.58 -2.26 -6.02
N MET A 135 5.21 -1.16 -5.58
CA MET A 135 6.58 -0.84 -5.94
C MET A 135 7.56 -1.91 -5.46
N ARG A 136 7.42 -2.37 -4.21
CA ARG A 136 8.22 -3.46 -3.67
C ARG A 136 8.12 -4.72 -4.54
N ALA A 137 6.90 -5.15 -4.82
CA ALA A 137 6.65 -6.36 -5.61
C ALA A 137 7.27 -6.26 -7.01
N VAL A 138 7.12 -5.10 -7.68
CA VAL A 138 7.74 -4.86 -9.00
C VAL A 138 9.26 -4.90 -8.93
N VAL A 139 9.87 -4.17 -7.98
CA VAL A 139 11.34 -4.11 -7.91
C VAL A 139 11.94 -5.48 -7.56
N GLU A 140 11.35 -6.21 -6.61
CA GLU A 140 11.81 -7.55 -6.25
C GLU A 140 11.66 -8.54 -7.41
N ARG A 141 10.54 -8.49 -8.14
CA ARG A 141 10.28 -9.38 -9.29
C ARG A 141 11.21 -9.12 -10.48
N TRP A 142 11.52 -7.85 -10.74
CA TRP A 142 12.27 -7.39 -11.93
C TRP A 142 13.72 -7.00 -11.59
N ALA A 143 14.28 -7.53 -10.49
CA ALA A 143 15.62 -7.16 -10.02
C ALA A 143 16.74 -7.40 -11.05
N GLY A 144 16.57 -8.37 -11.96
CA GLY A 144 17.53 -8.70 -13.01
C GLY A 144 17.36 -7.93 -14.33
N GLU A 145 16.31 -7.11 -14.45
CA GLU A 145 15.94 -6.43 -15.70
C GLU A 145 16.30 -4.94 -15.66
N SER A 146 16.67 -4.37 -16.82
CA SER A 146 17.07 -2.95 -16.93
C SER A 146 15.93 -2.00 -16.62
N ASP A 147 14.72 -2.35 -17.04
CA ASP A 147 13.54 -1.50 -16.96
C ASP A 147 12.49 -2.12 -16.04
N LEU A 148 11.85 -1.28 -15.23
CA LEU A 148 10.76 -1.71 -14.37
C LEU A 148 9.43 -1.43 -15.07
N PRO A 149 8.48 -2.39 -15.09
CA PRO A 149 7.14 -2.09 -15.56
C PRO A 149 6.49 -1.04 -14.66
N GLU A 150 5.79 -0.10 -15.28
CA GLU A 150 5.09 0.93 -14.55
C GLU A 150 3.84 0.41 -13.83
N LEU A 151 3.51 1.11 -12.74
CA LEU A 151 2.23 0.96 -12.08
C LEU A 151 1.13 1.61 -12.94
N GLN A 152 -0.07 1.04 -12.90
CA GLN A 152 -1.24 1.60 -13.57
C GLN A 152 -2.33 1.92 -12.56
N MET A 153 -2.68 3.19 -12.42
CA MET A 153 -3.77 3.64 -11.55
C MET A 153 -4.94 4.19 -12.38
N ILE A 154 -6.16 3.84 -12.00
CA ILE A 154 -7.38 4.40 -12.57
C ILE A 154 -8.22 4.95 -11.43
N ILE A 155 -8.58 6.23 -11.50
CA ILE A 155 -9.48 6.91 -10.57
C ILE A 155 -10.76 7.19 -11.35
N CYS A 156 -11.87 6.60 -10.92
CA CYS A 156 -13.15 6.70 -11.60
C CYS A 156 -14.20 7.27 -10.65
N LEU A 157 -14.69 8.47 -10.94
CA LEU A 157 -15.85 9.07 -10.29
C LEU A 157 -17.11 8.62 -11.04
N ALA A 158 -17.86 7.69 -10.46
CA ALA A 158 -19.12 7.18 -11.01
C ALA A 158 -20.33 7.75 -10.24
N PRO A 159 -21.58 7.59 -10.75
CA PRO A 159 -22.76 8.16 -10.09
C PRO A 159 -22.95 7.76 -8.62
N GLU A 160 -22.56 6.54 -8.23
CA GLU A 160 -22.73 6.04 -6.86
C GLU A 160 -21.42 6.04 -6.06
N ASP A 161 -20.34 5.59 -6.68
CA ASP A 161 -19.06 5.33 -6.02
C ASP A 161 -17.90 6.07 -6.70
N LEU A 162 -16.91 6.46 -5.91
CA LEU A 162 -15.55 6.71 -6.37
C LEU A 162 -14.77 5.40 -6.28
N THR A 163 -14.27 4.91 -7.41
CA THR A 163 -13.45 3.67 -7.46
C THR A 163 -12.02 4.00 -7.86
N ILE A 164 -11.05 3.50 -7.11
CA ILE A 164 -9.63 3.59 -7.45
C ILE A 164 -9.08 2.18 -7.65
N LYS A 165 -8.53 1.93 -8.84
CA LYS A 165 -7.88 0.68 -9.21
C LYS A 165 -6.38 0.93 -9.34
N LEU A 166 -5.54 0.17 -8.65
CA LEU A 166 -4.09 0.17 -8.80
C LEU A 166 -3.62 -1.21 -9.25
N CYS A 167 -2.87 -1.28 -10.35
CA CYS A 167 -2.29 -2.51 -10.88
C CYS A 167 -0.78 -2.46 -10.87
N ASP A 168 -0.17 -3.58 -10.52
CA ASP A 168 1.25 -3.83 -10.68
C ASP A 168 1.52 -5.03 -11.59
N ARG A 169 2.79 -5.20 -11.97
CA ARG A 169 3.33 -6.40 -12.61
C ARG A 169 4.39 -7.06 -11.72
N GLY A 170 4.12 -7.10 -10.42
CA GLY A 170 5.05 -7.57 -9.39
C GLY A 170 5.08 -9.09 -9.18
N GLY A 171 4.57 -9.88 -10.12
CA GLY A 171 4.54 -11.34 -10.03
C GLY A 171 3.36 -11.92 -9.25
N GLY A 172 2.58 -11.11 -8.55
CA GLY A 172 1.34 -11.54 -7.88
C GLY A 172 1.56 -12.40 -6.63
N MET A 173 0.46 -12.98 -6.14
CA MET A 173 0.39 -13.81 -4.94
C MET A 173 -0.34 -15.10 -5.26
N THR A 174 0.13 -16.21 -4.68
CA THR A 174 -0.65 -17.45 -4.65
C THR A 174 -1.98 -17.20 -3.94
N ARG A 175 -3.02 -17.98 -4.28
CA ARG A 175 -4.35 -17.85 -3.67
C ARG A 175 -4.29 -17.90 -2.13
N HIS A 176 -3.51 -18.83 -1.59
CA HIS A 176 -3.32 -18.98 -0.14
C HIS A 176 -2.69 -17.73 0.51
N ILE A 177 -1.71 -17.09 -0.15
CA ILE A 177 -1.10 -15.85 0.36
C ILE A 177 -2.09 -14.68 0.24
N ALA A 178 -2.83 -14.59 -0.86
CA ALA A 178 -3.84 -13.54 -1.06
C ALA A 178 -4.94 -13.57 0.01
N ASP A 179 -5.38 -14.76 0.43
CA ASP A 179 -6.36 -14.94 1.52
C ASP A 179 -5.84 -14.45 2.88
N GLN A 180 -4.52 -14.44 3.06
CA GLN A 180 -3.86 -13.98 4.29
C GLN A 180 -3.44 -12.51 4.25
N ALA A 181 -3.45 -11.86 3.08
CA ALA A 181 -2.92 -10.51 2.89
C ALA A 181 -3.54 -9.44 3.82
N PHE A 182 -4.77 -9.68 4.30
CA PHE A 182 -5.48 -8.81 5.24
C PHE A 182 -5.41 -9.24 6.70
N ARG A 183 -4.68 -10.31 7.04
CA ARG A 183 -4.43 -10.67 8.44
C ARG A 183 -3.46 -9.67 9.04
N TYR A 184 -3.76 -9.18 10.24
CA TYR A 184 -2.81 -8.39 11.01
C TYR A 184 -1.52 -9.17 11.22
N THR A 185 -0.39 -8.46 11.21
CA THR A 185 0.99 -8.96 11.34
C THR A 185 1.47 -9.91 10.23
N PHE A 186 0.62 -10.26 9.25
CA PHE A 186 1.05 -11.01 8.09
C PHE A 186 1.94 -10.16 7.18
N THR A 187 3.12 -10.65 6.85
CA THR A 187 4.08 -9.98 5.97
C THR A 187 4.99 -10.99 5.30
N THR A 188 5.27 -10.77 4.01
CA THR A 188 6.32 -11.50 3.26
C THR A 188 7.69 -10.81 3.35
N ALA A 189 7.78 -9.71 4.10
CA ALA A 189 9.00 -8.92 4.28
C ALA A 189 9.80 -9.31 5.52
N ALA A 190 9.64 -10.53 6.06
CA ALA A 190 10.21 -10.92 7.35
C ALA A 190 11.74 -10.72 7.44
N HIS A 191 12.45 -10.82 6.31
CA HIS A 191 13.90 -10.56 6.23
C HIS A 191 14.31 -9.07 6.28
N LEU A 192 13.36 -8.14 6.17
CA LEU A 192 13.58 -6.69 6.22
C LEU A 192 13.20 -6.07 7.58
N ALA A 193 12.62 -6.86 8.49
CA ALA A 193 12.44 -6.42 9.86
C ALA A 193 13.81 -6.39 10.55
N PRO A 194 14.14 -5.34 11.34
CA PRO A 194 15.31 -5.41 12.19
C PRO A 194 15.16 -6.64 13.09
N SER A 195 16.17 -7.50 13.07
CA SER A 195 16.27 -8.62 14.00
C SER A 195 16.26 -8.04 15.41
N VAL A 196 15.10 -7.97 16.04
CA VAL A 196 15.04 -7.97 17.50
C VAL A 196 15.65 -9.30 17.90
N ASP A 197 16.84 -9.24 18.48
CA ASP A 197 17.56 -10.41 18.97
C ASP A 197 16.59 -11.29 19.76
N ALA A 198 16.21 -12.42 19.17
CA ALA A 198 15.50 -13.48 19.86
C ALA A 198 16.51 -14.24 20.73
N SER A 199 17.19 -13.54 21.64
CA SER A 199 17.97 -14.17 22.69
C SER A 199 17.01 -14.57 23.81
N CYS A 200 16.34 -15.71 23.63
CA CYS A 200 15.91 -16.63 24.70
C CYS A 200 15.32 -17.89 24.06
N SER A 201 16.18 -18.85 23.71
CA SER A 201 15.81 -20.26 23.82
C SER A 201 16.91 -21.00 24.59
N PRO A 202 16.56 -21.68 25.70
CA PRO A 202 17.50 -22.44 26.50
C PRO A 202 17.67 -23.81 25.84
N ASN A 203 18.75 -24.02 25.10
CA ASN A 203 19.49 -25.28 24.98
C ASN A 203 20.43 -25.19 23.77
N GLY A 204 21.73 -25.29 24.06
CA GLY A 204 22.79 -24.90 23.14
C GLY A 204 23.16 -25.91 22.06
N THR A 205 24.00 -25.47 21.13
CA THR A 205 25.22 -26.15 20.66
C THR A 205 26.10 -25.09 20.01
N ILE A 206 27.37 -25.01 20.43
CA ILE A 206 28.39 -24.09 19.91
C ILE A 206 28.83 -24.61 18.54
N CYS A 207 28.70 -23.78 17.51
CA CYS A 207 29.34 -24.00 16.20
C CYS A 207 30.15 -22.75 15.86
N GLU A 208 31.47 -22.81 16.09
CA GLU A 208 32.43 -21.83 15.61
C GLU A 208 32.67 -22.04 14.10
N THR A 209 32.61 -20.98 13.30
CA THR A 209 33.31 -20.89 12.01
C THR A 209 33.51 -19.41 11.62
N PRO A 210 34.56 -19.09 10.82
CA PRO A 210 35.33 -17.86 10.98
C PRO A 210 34.88 -16.67 10.13
N GLN A 211 35.29 -15.50 10.62
CA GLN A 211 35.05 -14.15 10.14
C GLN A 211 35.39 -13.93 8.65
N SER A 212 34.45 -13.34 7.92
CA SER A 212 34.75 -12.49 6.76
C SER A 212 33.81 -11.28 6.76
N GLY A 213 34.42 -10.09 6.68
CA GLY A 213 33.92 -8.77 7.05
C GLY A 213 32.49 -8.42 6.62
N ARG A 214 31.68 -8.05 7.61
CA ARG A 214 30.57 -7.10 7.43
C ARG A 214 30.80 -5.96 8.42
N PRO A 215 30.80 -4.68 8.01
CA PRO A 215 31.04 -3.58 8.93
C PRO A 215 29.93 -3.55 9.97
N GLU A 216 30.30 -3.46 11.24
CA GLU A 216 29.41 -3.14 12.34
C GLU A 216 28.69 -1.83 12.00
N LEU A 217 27.39 -1.91 11.71
CA LEU A 217 26.60 -0.73 11.39
C LEU A 217 26.28 -0.02 12.71
N GLY A 218 27.09 0.99 13.01
CA GLY A 218 26.78 1.98 14.03
C GLY A 218 25.37 2.51 13.84
N THR A 219 24.64 2.59 14.94
CA THR A 219 23.25 3.04 15.00
C THR A 219 23.20 4.54 14.72
N ASP A 220 23.27 4.93 13.44
CA ASP A 220 23.06 6.30 13.04
C ASP A 220 21.58 6.69 13.29
N PRO A 221 21.31 7.78 14.04
CA PRO A 221 19.95 8.20 14.38
C PRO A 221 19.12 8.63 13.15
N GLU A 222 19.75 8.80 11.99
CA GLU A 222 19.06 9.09 10.71
C GLU A 222 18.33 7.85 10.14
N ASN A 223 18.82 6.63 10.40
CA ASN A 223 18.19 5.39 9.94
C ASN A 223 17.01 4.95 10.82
N ALA A 224 16.94 5.41 12.08
CA ALA A 224 15.83 5.11 13.00
C ALA A 224 14.54 5.88 12.67
N THR A 225 14.61 6.87 11.77
CA THR A 225 13.50 7.80 11.50
C THR A 225 12.48 7.25 10.49
N TYR A 226 12.79 6.17 9.78
CA TYR A 226 11.92 5.67 8.71
C TYR A 226 11.39 4.27 9.00
N SER A 227 10.07 4.13 9.06
CA SER A 227 9.45 2.80 9.04
C SER A 227 9.81 2.10 7.73
N PRO A 228 10.27 0.84 7.76
CA PRO A 228 10.66 0.13 6.55
C PRO A 228 9.49 0.06 5.56
N LEU A 229 9.79 0.05 4.25
CA LEU A 229 8.80 0.07 3.16
C LEU A 229 7.71 -1.00 3.36
N ALA A 230 8.12 -2.16 3.87
CA ALA A 230 7.27 -3.25 4.35
C ALA A 230 7.87 -3.82 5.65
N GLY A 231 7.10 -4.57 6.44
CA GLY A 231 7.67 -5.30 7.59
C GLY A 231 6.77 -5.45 8.81
N ARG A 232 5.84 -4.51 9.05
CA ARG A 232 4.96 -4.58 10.23
C ARG A 232 3.66 -5.37 10.03
N GLY A 233 3.25 -5.59 8.78
CA GLY A 233 2.03 -6.37 8.47
C GLY A 233 0.71 -5.72 8.91
N HIS A 234 0.68 -4.40 9.08
CA HIS A 234 -0.54 -3.67 9.49
C HIS A 234 -1.13 -2.79 8.37
N GLY A 235 -0.37 -2.48 7.32
CA GLY A 235 -0.75 -1.52 6.28
C GLY A 235 -2.03 -1.90 5.52
N LEU A 236 -2.08 -3.10 4.92
CA LEU A 236 -3.25 -3.57 4.18
C LEU A 236 -4.51 -3.74 5.05
N PRO A 237 -4.45 -4.38 6.24
CA PRO A 237 -5.59 -4.45 7.15
C PRO A 237 -6.13 -3.07 7.55
N LEU A 238 -5.23 -2.13 7.88
CA LEU A 238 -5.62 -0.78 8.31
C LEU A 238 -6.18 0.05 7.15
N SER A 239 -5.58 -0.04 5.97
CA SER A 239 -6.12 0.57 4.74
C SER A 239 -7.55 0.10 4.46
N ARG A 240 -7.80 -1.20 4.60
CA ARG A 240 -9.16 -1.76 4.45
C ARG A 240 -10.11 -1.24 5.52
N LEU A 241 -9.66 -1.14 6.77
CA LEU A 241 -10.47 -0.55 7.84
C LEU A 241 -10.85 0.91 7.54
N TYR A 242 -9.91 1.75 7.11
CA TYR A 242 -10.16 3.14 6.74
C TYR A 242 -11.18 3.26 5.60
N THR A 243 -11.10 2.42 4.57
CA THR A 243 -12.09 2.43 3.47
C THR A 243 -13.47 1.97 3.94
N ARG A 244 -13.55 0.96 4.79
CA ARG A 244 -14.81 0.42 5.32
C ARG A 244 -15.50 1.35 6.31
N TYR A 245 -14.73 2.20 6.99
CA TYR A 245 -15.25 3.12 7.98
C TYR A 245 -16.40 3.95 7.43
N LEU A 246 -16.31 4.44 6.19
CA LEU A 246 -17.37 5.21 5.52
C LEU A 246 -18.08 4.40 4.44
N ASN A 247 -18.43 3.14 4.75
CA ASN A 247 -19.17 2.22 3.88
C ASN A 247 -18.52 1.91 2.51
N GLY A 248 -17.21 2.05 2.41
CA GLY A 248 -16.40 1.59 1.28
C GLY A 248 -15.88 0.16 1.46
N ASP A 249 -14.93 -0.25 0.61
CA ASP A 249 -14.15 -1.48 0.80
C ASP A 249 -12.81 -1.42 0.06
N LEU A 250 -11.87 -2.25 0.47
CA LEU A 250 -10.61 -2.49 -0.23
C LEU A 250 -10.51 -3.98 -0.57
N ARG A 251 -10.30 -4.28 -1.86
CA ARG A 251 -10.19 -5.64 -2.40
C ARG A 251 -8.87 -5.82 -3.14
N LEU A 252 -8.27 -6.99 -3.01
CA LEU A 252 -7.10 -7.41 -3.78
C LEU A 252 -7.50 -8.58 -4.68
N LEU A 253 -7.15 -8.49 -5.95
CA LEU A 253 -7.22 -9.57 -6.93
C LEU A 253 -5.82 -9.79 -7.45
N SER A 254 -5.26 -10.97 -7.19
CA SER A 254 -3.89 -11.28 -7.58
C SER A 254 -3.85 -12.48 -8.52
N VAL A 255 -2.96 -12.40 -9.51
CA VAL A 255 -2.69 -13.48 -10.46
C VAL A 255 -1.24 -13.90 -10.27
N ASP A 256 -1.05 -15.09 -9.69
CA ASP A 256 0.26 -15.67 -9.45
C ASP A 256 1.06 -15.82 -10.75
N GLY A 257 2.31 -15.39 -10.70
CA GLY A 257 3.22 -15.28 -11.85
C GLY A 257 3.08 -13.99 -12.68
N TYR A 258 2.04 -13.16 -12.46
CA TYR A 258 1.78 -11.95 -13.25
C TYR A 258 1.82 -10.66 -12.42
N GLY A 259 0.87 -10.45 -11.51
CA GLY A 259 0.73 -9.19 -10.81
C GLY A 259 -0.51 -9.11 -9.92
N THR A 260 -0.64 -8.00 -9.20
CA THR A 260 -1.78 -7.74 -8.31
C THR A 260 -2.54 -6.50 -8.75
N THR A 261 -3.86 -6.56 -8.61
CA THR A 261 -4.77 -5.42 -8.74
C THR A 261 -5.44 -5.16 -7.39
N ALA A 262 -5.33 -3.93 -6.90
CA ALA A 262 -6.05 -3.44 -5.75
C ALA A 262 -7.21 -2.54 -6.19
N PHE A 263 -8.37 -2.70 -5.57
CA PHE A 263 -9.53 -1.83 -5.74
C PHE A 263 -9.88 -1.20 -4.40
N ILE A 264 -10.02 0.13 -4.39
CA ILE A 264 -10.64 0.91 -3.33
C ILE A 264 -12.00 1.37 -3.85
N TYR A 265 -13.05 1.09 -3.10
CA TYR A 265 -14.41 1.58 -3.37
C TYR A 265 -14.80 2.54 -2.25
N LEU A 266 -15.19 3.76 -2.59
CA LEU A 266 -15.65 4.78 -1.66
C LEU A 266 -16.99 5.33 -2.12
N LYS A 267 -17.84 5.74 -1.18
CA LYS A 267 -19.11 6.40 -1.51
C LYS A 267 -18.84 7.80 -2.04
N ARG A 268 -19.41 8.11 -3.21
CA ARG A 268 -19.30 9.46 -3.79
C ARG A 268 -20.17 10.45 -3.02
N LEU A 269 -21.39 10.03 -2.69
CA LEU A 269 -22.40 10.86 -2.04
C LEU A 269 -22.22 10.82 -0.51
N PRO A 270 -22.10 11.97 0.18
CA PRO A 270 -21.94 12.02 1.63
C PRO A 270 -23.05 11.30 2.39
N GLU A 271 -24.28 11.34 1.88
CA GLU A 271 -25.45 10.73 2.52
C GLU A 271 -25.37 9.19 2.56
N ALA A 272 -24.61 8.60 1.64
CA ALA A 272 -24.34 7.17 1.60
C ALA A 272 -23.11 6.76 2.42
N ALA A 273 -22.22 7.71 2.71
CA ALA A 273 -20.95 7.53 3.42
C ALA A 273 -21.15 7.46 4.96
N ASN A 274 -22.00 6.53 5.40
CA ASN A 274 -22.30 6.34 6.82
C ASN A 274 -21.17 5.59 7.54
N GLU A 275 -21.03 5.82 8.85
CA GLU A 275 -20.03 5.12 9.66
C GLU A 275 -20.39 3.65 9.87
N LEU A 276 -19.43 2.75 9.63
CA LEU A 276 -19.54 1.33 9.94
C LEU A 276 -18.87 1.00 11.27
N LEU A 277 -19.63 1.09 12.36
CA LEU A 277 -19.13 0.87 13.72
C LEU A 277 -19.37 -0.57 14.21
N PRO A 278 -18.40 -1.18 14.91
CA PRO A 278 -18.62 -2.47 15.55
C PRO A 278 -19.59 -2.34 16.74
N ILE A 279 -20.62 -3.17 16.76
CA ILE A 279 -21.61 -3.19 17.85
C ILE A 279 -21.37 -4.40 18.74
N PHE A 280 -21.13 -4.15 20.03
CA PHE A 280 -21.08 -5.21 21.03
C PHE A 280 -22.51 -5.71 21.32
N SER A 281 -22.76 -6.98 21.00
CA SER A 281 -24.05 -7.66 21.12
C SER A 281 -23.87 -9.13 21.50
N ARG A 282 -24.98 -9.86 21.70
CA ARG A 282 -24.94 -11.32 21.91
C ARG A 282 -24.23 -12.03 20.75
N THR A 283 -24.45 -11.59 19.51
CA THR A 283 -23.82 -12.16 18.32
C THR A 283 -22.31 -11.93 18.31
N SER A 284 -21.84 -10.70 18.60
CA SER A 284 -20.40 -10.42 18.62
C SER A 284 -19.70 -11.13 19.78
N ARG A 285 -20.37 -11.27 20.94
CA ARG A 285 -19.87 -12.02 22.09
C ARG A 285 -19.67 -13.50 21.77
N ALA A 286 -20.62 -14.12 21.05
CA ALA A 286 -20.53 -15.51 20.64
C ALA A 286 -19.28 -15.81 19.78
N ILE A 287 -18.81 -14.85 18.97
CA ILE A 287 -17.58 -14.98 18.16
C ILE A 287 -16.34 -15.20 19.06
N TYR A 288 -16.31 -14.62 20.25
CA TYR A 288 -15.20 -14.78 21.19
C TYR A 288 -15.35 -16.01 22.10
N GLU A 289 -16.59 -16.43 22.36
CA GLU A 289 -16.88 -17.58 23.23
C GLU A 289 -16.81 -18.92 22.48
N HIS A 290 -17.09 -18.95 21.17
CA HIS A 290 -17.00 -20.14 20.32
C HIS A 290 -15.82 -20.03 19.35
N GLN A 291 -14.64 -20.52 19.76
CA GLN A 291 -13.43 -20.55 18.91
C GLN A 291 -13.25 -21.82 18.07
N GLU A 292 -14.04 -22.87 18.30
CA GLU A 292 -13.93 -24.13 17.57
C GLU A 292 -15.20 -24.35 16.74
N GLY A 293 -15.18 -23.84 15.50
CA GLY A 293 -16.08 -24.31 14.47
C GLY A 293 -15.44 -25.50 13.78
N ASP A 294 -16.10 -26.66 13.80
CA ASP A 294 -15.78 -27.74 12.88
C ASP A 294 -15.72 -27.17 11.45
N CYS A 295 -14.74 -27.61 10.66
CA CYS A 295 -14.72 -27.22 9.25
C CYS A 295 -15.98 -27.78 8.58
N ASP A 296 -16.84 -26.89 8.06
CA ASP A 296 -18.05 -27.27 7.30
C ASP A 296 -17.74 -28.14 6.07
N TRP A 297 -16.47 -28.21 5.67
CA TRP A 297 -15.98 -28.91 4.48
C TRP A 297 -14.88 -29.91 4.84
N ILE A 298 -14.83 -31.00 4.07
CA ILE A 298 -13.79 -32.02 4.18
C ILE A 298 -12.42 -31.35 4.01
N THR A 299 -11.58 -31.43 5.04
CA THR A 299 -10.17 -31.11 4.94
C THR A 299 -9.45 -32.36 4.44
N GLY A 300 -8.64 -32.24 3.38
CA GLY A 300 -7.93 -33.37 2.81
C GLY A 300 -7.05 -34.04 3.87
N SER A 301 -7.43 -35.23 4.30
CA SER A 301 -6.62 -36.04 5.22
C SER A 301 -5.33 -36.47 4.52
N GLY A 302 -4.21 -36.46 5.25
CA GLY A 302 -2.89 -36.82 4.76
C GLY A 302 -2.80 -38.27 4.25
N PHE A 303 -3.26 -38.50 3.02
CA PHE A 303 -3.01 -39.74 2.28
C PHE A 303 -1.71 -39.62 1.46
N HIS A 304 -0.59 -39.40 2.15
CA HIS A 304 0.70 -39.93 1.68
C HIS A 304 0.87 -41.34 2.25
N ARG A 305 0.09 -42.30 1.74
CA ARG A 305 0.56 -43.70 1.72
C ARG A 305 1.36 -43.84 0.45
N SER A 306 2.66 -44.07 0.61
CA SER A 306 3.58 -44.46 -0.46
C SER A 306 2.98 -45.65 -1.22
N ALA A 307 2.40 -45.38 -2.38
CA ALA A 307 2.03 -46.43 -3.32
C ALA A 307 3.33 -46.96 -3.94
N HIS A 308 4.03 -47.84 -3.23
CA HIS A 308 5.01 -48.73 -3.84
C HIS A 308 4.23 -49.64 -4.79
N PHE A 309 4.17 -49.26 -6.06
CA PHE A 309 3.82 -50.19 -7.13
C PHE A 309 4.97 -51.19 -7.27
N VAL A 310 4.81 -52.35 -6.63
CA VAL A 310 5.58 -53.54 -6.97
C VAL A 310 5.01 -54.06 -8.29
N TYR A 311 5.74 -53.86 -9.39
CA TYR A 311 5.47 -54.59 -10.63
C TYR A 311 5.82 -56.07 -10.39
N PRO A 312 4.90 -57.03 -10.64
CA PRO A 312 5.28 -58.42 -10.74
C PRO A 312 6.01 -58.60 -12.07
N SER A 313 7.28 -58.99 -11.97
CA SER A 313 8.06 -59.53 -13.09
C SER A 313 7.44 -60.85 -13.55
N HIS A 314 6.97 -60.89 -14.79
CA HIS A 314 6.83 -62.10 -15.58
C HIS A 314 7.71 -61.97 -16.82
#